data_AF-A0AAV1QIA5-F1
#
_entry.id   AF-A0AAV1QIA5-F1
#
_cell.length_a   1.000
_cell.length_b   1.000
_cell.length_c   1.000
_cell.angle_alpha   90.00
_cell.angle_beta   90.00
_cell.angle_gamma   90.00
#
_symmetry.space_group_name_H-M   'P 1'
#
loop_
_entity.id
_entity.type
_entity.pdbx_description
1 polymer ?
#
loop_
_entity_poly.entity_id
_entity_poly.type
_entity_poly.pdbx_seq_one_letter_code
_entity_poly.pdbx_strand_id
1 'polypeptide(L)'
;MLCFRLSSRLCFSTAQPMLPLTAVSTERVVTCDDLNNVQHLSCETGVIIVQTALYGRVDKETCSEHRPPQQLTNTKCSQHGTLQVIKQRCDGKKDCEINTNVVRTSDPCYGTYKYLDVTFACFPAVRTIACEHSVAHLQCDEGQVLFIYGADYGRRDKNTCAFKRPASQIQNVHCSRPTSKVAGSCNGKSSCRVKASNSVFGDPCYGTYKYLDVTFTCLPAGFSRAQSLPPYTAVSTERVTTCDDRNNVQHLSCGSDYSVISVQKVLYGRADKVTCSEGRPANQLSDTNCSQFGTLQVIKQRCDGKKDCEINTNVVHTGDPCYGTYKYLDVTFTCLPPVRAIACEHSMAHLQCDEGKVLFIYGADYGRRDKNTCALVSAFWRRNHHCSRPTSKVAESCNGKRSCKVKVSNSVFGEPCRGTFKYLEVAYRCQFRAIACEHSMVYLHCDEGKVINILGADYGRRDKTTCSFERPASEVQNVHCSRPTSSQVAGSCNGKRSCRAVASNSVFGDPCYSTYKYLEVAYRCQCE
;
A
#
# COMPACT_ATOMS: atom_id res chain seq x y z
N MET A 1 -1.06 65.78 -34.89
CA MET A 1 -0.86 65.84 -33.43
C MET A 1 -1.57 64.66 -32.80
N LEU A 2 -0.86 63.94 -31.93
CA LEU A 2 -1.19 62.61 -31.42
C LEU A 2 -2.46 62.60 -30.54
N CYS A 3 -3.33 61.62 -30.79
CA CYS A 3 -4.36 61.16 -29.85
C CYS A 3 -3.75 60.10 -28.92
N PHE A 4 -3.51 60.43 -27.65
CA PHE A 4 -3.33 59.44 -26.60
C PHE A 4 -4.71 59.05 -26.04
N ARG A 5 -5.12 57.79 -26.23
CA ARG A 5 -6.16 57.15 -25.42
C ARG A 5 -5.54 55.97 -24.68
N LEU A 6 -5.53 56.05 -23.36
CA LEU A 6 -5.22 54.93 -22.48
C LEU A 6 -6.24 53.81 -22.72
N SER A 7 -5.77 52.61 -23.07
CA SER A 7 -6.55 51.38 -23.08
C SER A 7 -6.02 50.48 -21.97
N SER A 8 -6.73 50.48 -20.85
CA SER A 8 -6.59 49.49 -19.78
C SER A 8 -7.10 48.14 -20.29
N ARG A 9 -6.17 47.27 -20.68
CA ARG A 9 -6.44 45.86 -20.96
C ARG A 9 -6.64 45.13 -19.63
N LEU A 10 -7.89 44.83 -19.30
CA LEU A 10 -8.26 43.79 -18.34
C LEU A 10 -7.81 42.44 -18.91
N CYS A 11 -6.80 41.83 -18.29
CA CYS A 11 -6.47 40.42 -18.50
C CYS A 11 -7.56 39.56 -17.83
N PHE A 12 -8.48 39.01 -18.62
CA PHE A 12 -9.24 37.84 -18.19
C PHE A 12 -8.29 36.64 -18.16
N SER A 13 -7.82 36.28 -16.97
CA SER A 13 -7.26 34.95 -16.73
C SER A 13 -8.42 33.96 -16.81
N THR A 14 -8.58 33.29 -17.94
CA THR A 14 -9.42 32.10 -18.02
C THR A 14 -8.73 31.01 -17.23
N ALA A 15 -9.08 30.88 -15.95
CA ALA A 15 -8.75 29.70 -15.17
C ALA A 15 -9.45 28.50 -15.83
N GLN A 16 -8.68 27.67 -16.54
CA GLN A 16 -9.19 26.39 -17.04
C GLN A 16 -9.64 25.54 -15.83
N PRO A 17 -10.82 24.93 -15.88
CA PRO A 17 -11.30 24.06 -14.81
C PRO A 17 -10.36 22.87 -14.65
N MET A 18 -9.97 22.59 -13.40
CA MET A 18 -9.17 21.43 -13.04
C MET A 18 -9.95 20.16 -13.35
N LEU A 19 -9.56 19.44 -14.39
CA LEU A 19 -10.12 18.11 -14.69
C LEU A 19 -9.47 17.07 -13.76
N PRO A 20 -10.25 16.35 -12.93
CA PRO A 20 -9.73 15.25 -12.12
C PRO A 20 -9.25 14.10 -13.01
N LEU A 21 -8.32 13.29 -12.47
CA LEU A 21 -7.80 12.09 -13.14
C LEU A 21 -8.82 10.94 -13.05
N THR A 22 -9.96 11.09 -13.72
CA THR A 22 -11.01 10.07 -13.75
C THR A 22 -10.67 8.97 -14.74
N ALA A 23 -11.00 7.73 -14.38
CA ALA A 23 -10.99 6.64 -15.34
C ALA A 23 -11.96 6.97 -16.47
N VAL A 24 -11.54 6.73 -17.71
CA VAL A 24 -12.41 6.84 -18.89
C VAL A 24 -13.43 5.70 -18.90
N SER A 25 -13.00 4.50 -18.53
CA SER A 25 -13.85 3.31 -18.40
C SER A 25 -13.31 2.38 -17.32
N THR A 26 -14.15 1.47 -16.84
CA THR A 26 -13.76 0.32 -16.01
C THR A 26 -14.42 -0.92 -16.60
N GLU A 27 -13.63 -1.97 -16.80
CA GLU A 27 -14.02 -3.18 -17.49
C GLU A 27 -13.62 -4.41 -16.67
N ARG A 28 -14.42 -5.47 -16.76
CA ARG A 28 -14.15 -6.76 -16.14
C ARG A 28 -14.20 -7.83 -17.22
N VAL A 29 -13.14 -8.62 -17.31
CA VAL A 29 -13.01 -9.71 -18.27
C VAL A 29 -12.74 -11.00 -17.50
N VAL A 30 -13.45 -12.06 -17.85
CA VAL A 30 -13.27 -13.39 -17.27
C VAL A 30 -12.93 -14.38 -18.38
N THR A 31 -11.96 -15.23 -18.12
CA THR A 31 -11.53 -16.27 -19.05
C THR A 31 -11.37 -17.59 -18.31
N CYS A 32 -12.10 -18.61 -18.74
CA CYS A 32 -12.03 -19.94 -18.14
C CYS A 32 -10.66 -20.57 -18.38
N ASP A 33 -10.15 -21.31 -17.39
CA ASP A 33 -8.84 -21.93 -17.45
C ASP A 33 -8.79 -23.01 -18.54
N ASP A 34 -8.07 -22.70 -19.61
CA ASP A 34 -7.76 -23.59 -20.74
C ASP A 34 -6.41 -23.18 -21.33
N LEU A 35 -5.63 -24.13 -21.85
CA LEU A 35 -4.29 -23.92 -22.40
C LEU A 35 -4.25 -22.99 -23.61
N ASN A 36 -5.36 -22.92 -24.35
CA ASN A 36 -5.47 -22.15 -25.59
C ASN A 36 -6.23 -20.83 -25.41
N ASN A 37 -6.89 -20.63 -24.27
CA ASN A 37 -7.63 -19.40 -24.03
C ASN A 37 -6.69 -18.22 -23.80
N VAL A 38 -6.94 -17.14 -24.54
CA VAL A 38 -6.25 -15.86 -24.40
C VAL A 38 -7.28 -14.83 -23.94
N GLN A 39 -6.99 -14.18 -22.82
CA GLN A 39 -7.73 -13.04 -22.34
C GLN A 39 -7.20 -11.77 -23.00
N HIS A 40 -8.09 -10.96 -23.55
CA HIS A 40 -7.76 -9.68 -24.18
C HIS A 40 -8.31 -8.53 -23.34
N LEU A 41 -7.43 -7.60 -22.95
CA LEU A 41 -7.77 -6.34 -22.30
C LEU A 41 -7.46 -5.21 -23.29
N SER A 42 -8.35 -4.24 -23.45
CA SER A 42 -8.12 -3.12 -24.36
C SER A 42 -8.78 -1.85 -23.84
N CYS A 43 -8.16 -0.72 -24.11
CA CYS A 43 -8.71 0.60 -23.88
C CYS A 43 -8.94 1.29 -25.22
N GLU A 44 -10.16 1.77 -25.47
CA GLU A 44 -10.46 2.59 -26.65
C GLU A 44 -9.60 3.87 -26.64
N THR A 45 -9.56 4.53 -25.48
CA THR A 45 -8.72 5.70 -25.21
C THR A 45 -7.97 5.54 -23.89
N GLY A 46 -6.72 6.03 -23.86
CA GLY A 46 -5.86 5.89 -22.69
C GLY A 46 -5.16 4.55 -22.61
N VAL A 47 -4.84 4.12 -21.39
CA VAL A 47 -4.13 2.88 -21.11
C VAL A 47 -4.72 2.11 -19.94
N ILE A 48 -4.55 0.80 -20.01
CA ILE A 48 -4.98 -0.19 -19.02
C ILE A 48 -4.21 0.06 -17.72
N ILE A 49 -4.96 0.15 -16.63
CA ILE A 49 -4.46 0.04 -15.26
C ILE A 49 -5.27 -1.03 -14.57
N VAL A 50 -4.63 -2.16 -14.29
CA VAL A 50 -5.26 -3.33 -13.69
C VAL A 50 -5.59 -3.01 -12.23
N GLN A 51 -6.85 -3.19 -11.86
CA GLN A 51 -7.36 -2.89 -10.53
C GLN A 51 -7.30 -4.12 -9.63
N THR A 52 -7.83 -5.23 -10.13
CA THR A 52 -7.87 -6.54 -9.47
C THR A 52 -7.60 -7.64 -10.50
N ALA A 53 -7.01 -8.75 -10.05
CA ALA A 53 -6.86 -9.95 -10.86
C ALA A 53 -6.88 -11.17 -9.95
N LEU A 54 -7.60 -12.19 -10.36
CA LEU A 54 -7.75 -13.45 -9.65
C LEU A 54 -7.57 -14.62 -10.61
N TYR A 55 -6.68 -15.55 -10.27
CA TYR A 55 -6.64 -16.86 -10.90
C TYR A 55 -7.05 -17.89 -9.85
N GLY A 56 -8.17 -18.57 -10.07
CA GLY A 56 -8.74 -19.45 -9.06
C GLY A 56 -10.23 -19.66 -9.26
N ARG A 57 -10.97 -19.70 -8.15
CA ARG A 57 -12.43 -19.79 -8.11
C ARG A 57 -12.95 -19.17 -6.81
N VAL A 58 -13.85 -18.20 -6.96
CA VAL A 58 -14.54 -17.51 -5.85
C VAL A 58 -16.05 -17.74 -5.82
N ASP A 59 -16.60 -18.39 -6.84
CA ASP A 59 -18.01 -18.72 -6.94
C ASP A 59 -18.24 -20.02 -7.74
N LYS A 60 -19.45 -20.58 -7.62
CA LYS A 60 -19.82 -21.85 -8.27
C LYS A 60 -20.29 -21.69 -9.71
N GLU A 61 -20.64 -20.48 -10.13
CA GLU A 61 -21.37 -20.22 -11.39
C GLU A 61 -20.41 -19.91 -12.54
N THR A 62 -19.39 -19.11 -12.29
CA THR A 62 -18.40 -18.68 -13.27
C THR A 62 -17.64 -19.88 -13.82
N CYS A 63 -17.64 -20.04 -15.14
CA CYS A 63 -16.98 -21.16 -15.83
C CYS A 63 -17.43 -22.53 -15.28
N SER A 64 -18.74 -22.71 -15.07
CA SER A 64 -19.34 -23.93 -14.51
C SER A 64 -19.90 -24.89 -15.56
N GLU A 65 -20.12 -24.42 -16.79
CA GLU A 65 -20.73 -25.20 -17.86
C GLU A 65 -20.00 -26.52 -18.11
N HIS A 66 -20.78 -27.61 -18.08
CA HIS A 66 -20.29 -28.98 -18.27
C HIS A 66 -19.21 -29.45 -17.29
N ARG A 67 -19.07 -28.80 -16.13
CA ARG A 67 -18.10 -29.19 -15.10
C ARG A 67 -18.74 -30.05 -13.99
N PRO A 68 -18.07 -31.12 -13.54
CA PRO A 68 -18.55 -31.90 -12.40
C PRO A 68 -18.68 -31.05 -11.13
N PRO A 69 -19.72 -31.25 -10.29
CA PRO A 69 -19.93 -30.46 -9.07
C PRO A 69 -18.72 -30.42 -8.14
N GLN A 70 -17.95 -31.51 -8.05
CA GLN A 70 -16.76 -31.62 -7.22
C GLN A 70 -15.68 -30.60 -7.60
N GLN A 71 -15.61 -30.18 -8.87
CA GLN A 71 -14.63 -29.19 -9.35
C GLN A 71 -15.04 -27.74 -9.04
N LEU A 72 -16.29 -27.51 -8.61
CA LEU A 72 -16.89 -26.19 -8.41
C LEU A 72 -17.05 -25.83 -6.92
N THR A 73 -16.90 -26.79 -6.01
CA THR A 73 -17.17 -26.60 -4.56
C THR A 73 -16.18 -25.67 -3.86
N ASN A 74 -14.91 -25.68 -4.25
CA ASN A 74 -13.89 -24.85 -3.63
C ASN A 74 -13.93 -23.41 -4.17
N THR A 75 -14.71 -22.56 -3.51
CA THR A 75 -14.84 -21.13 -3.82
C THR A 75 -13.93 -20.22 -2.99
N LYS A 76 -12.94 -20.81 -2.31
CA LYS A 76 -11.89 -20.06 -1.60
C LYS A 76 -10.54 -20.25 -2.29
N CYS A 77 -10.56 -20.55 -3.57
CA CYS A 77 -9.37 -20.79 -4.36
C CYS A 77 -8.89 -19.49 -5.00
N SER A 78 -7.68 -19.08 -4.66
CA SER A 78 -7.03 -17.93 -5.29
C SER A 78 -5.53 -18.12 -5.28
N GLN A 79 -4.91 -17.92 -6.43
CA GLN A 79 -3.46 -17.90 -6.55
C GLN A 79 -2.91 -16.57 -6.04
N HIS A 80 -1.90 -16.66 -5.17
CA HIS A 80 -1.17 -15.49 -4.71
C HIS A 80 -0.31 -14.90 -5.84
N GLY A 81 -0.24 -13.58 -5.93
CA GLY A 81 0.61 -12.88 -6.90
C GLY A 81 0.00 -12.69 -8.29
N THR A 82 -1.19 -13.23 -8.60
CA THR A 82 -1.84 -13.05 -9.92
C THR A 82 -1.94 -11.57 -10.31
N LEU A 83 -2.39 -10.70 -9.40
CA LEU A 83 -2.47 -9.26 -9.64
C LEU A 83 -1.14 -8.66 -10.09
N GLN A 84 -0.03 -9.03 -9.48
CA GLN A 84 1.29 -8.48 -9.83
C GLN A 84 1.74 -8.94 -11.22
N VAL A 85 1.49 -10.21 -11.54
CA VAL A 85 1.81 -10.77 -12.86
C VAL A 85 1.02 -10.06 -13.96
N ILE A 86 -0.27 -9.83 -13.74
CA ILE A 86 -1.13 -9.14 -14.72
C ILE A 86 -0.78 -7.64 -14.80
N LYS A 87 -0.53 -6.97 -13.67
CA LYS A 87 -0.08 -5.57 -13.65
C LYS A 87 1.22 -5.37 -14.43
N GLN A 88 2.25 -6.17 -14.13
CA GLN A 88 3.54 -6.09 -14.82
C GLN A 88 3.41 -6.32 -16.33
N ARG A 89 2.43 -7.11 -16.75
CA ARG A 89 2.19 -7.42 -18.16
C ARG A 89 1.32 -6.38 -18.86
N CYS A 90 0.36 -5.75 -18.19
CA CYS A 90 -0.67 -4.94 -18.85
C CYS A 90 -0.69 -3.46 -18.49
N ASP A 91 -0.20 -3.06 -17.31
CA ASP A 91 -0.28 -1.66 -16.89
C ASP A 91 0.47 -0.74 -17.87
N GLY A 92 -0.18 0.36 -18.26
CA GLY A 92 0.36 1.35 -19.18
C GLY A 92 0.31 0.96 -20.66
N LYS A 93 -0.33 -0.18 -21.00
CA LYS A 93 -0.58 -0.59 -22.39
C LYS A 93 -1.97 -0.19 -22.84
N LYS A 94 -2.15 0.06 -24.13
CA LYS A 94 -3.48 0.22 -24.73
C LYS A 94 -4.19 -1.13 -24.86
N ASP A 95 -3.44 -2.14 -25.29
CA ASP A 95 -3.93 -3.50 -25.55
C ASP A 95 -3.02 -4.51 -24.84
N CYS A 96 -3.60 -5.53 -24.21
CA CYS A 96 -2.89 -6.57 -23.49
C CYS A 96 -3.53 -7.95 -23.70
N GLU A 97 -2.74 -8.88 -24.21
CA GLU A 97 -3.10 -10.30 -24.31
C GLU A 97 -2.44 -11.11 -23.20
N ILE A 98 -3.24 -11.93 -22.53
CA ILE A 98 -2.83 -12.78 -21.43
C ILE A 98 -3.25 -14.21 -21.75
N ASN A 99 -2.27 -15.09 -21.95
CA ASN A 99 -2.53 -16.52 -21.96
C ASN A 99 -2.53 -17.04 -20.50
N THR A 100 -3.46 -17.91 -20.15
CA THR A 100 -3.59 -18.48 -18.79
C THR A 100 -2.30 -19.21 -18.34
N ASN A 101 -1.46 -19.69 -19.26
CA ASN A 101 -0.15 -20.27 -18.98
C ASN A 101 0.78 -19.33 -18.19
N VAL A 102 0.59 -18.02 -18.31
CA VAL A 102 1.37 -17.02 -17.55
C VAL A 102 1.09 -17.10 -16.05
N VAL A 103 -0.09 -17.58 -15.66
CA VAL A 103 -0.51 -17.74 -14.25
C VAL A 103 -0.56 -19.21 -13.81
N ARG A 104 -0.56 -20.18 -14.73
CA ARG A 104 -0.49 -21.63 -14.44
C ARG A 104 0.83 -22.13 -13.83
N THR A 105 1.76 -21.23 -13.47
CA THR A 105 3.06 -21.60 -12.88
C THR A 105 2.94 -22.36 -11.56
N SER A 106 1.83 -22.19 -10.84
CA SER A 106 1.47 -22.97 -9.65
C SER A 106 -0.03 -23.22 -9.62
N ASP A 107 -0.49 -24.44 -9.36
CA ASP A 107 -1.91 -24.69 -9.14
C ASP A 107 -2.32 -24.29 -7.71
N PRO A 108 -3.17 -23.26 -7.53
CA PRO A 108 -3.61 -22.84 -6.19
C PRO A 108 -4.58 -23.82 -5.51
N CYS A 109 -5.23 -24.70 -6.27
CA CYS A 109 -6.25 -25.61 -5.75
C CYS A 109 -6.44 -26.81 -6.69
N TYR A 110 -5.65 -27.85 -6.47
CA TYR A 110 -5.70 -29.07 -7.28
C TYR A 110 -7.12 -29.66 -7.32
N GLY A 111 -7.55 -30.11 -8.50
CA GLY A 111 -8.88 -30.68 -8.73
C GLY A 111 -10.03 -29.67 -8.80
N THR A 112 -9.80 -28.38 -8.53
CA THR A 112 -10.79 -27.31 -8.73
C THR A 112 -10.59 -26.68 -10.10
N TYR A 113 -11.68 -26.51 -10.86
CA TYR A 113 -11.63 -25.86 -12.17
C TYR A 113 -11.56 -24.34 -11.98
N LYS A 114 -10.63 -23.66 -12.64
CA LYS A 114 -10.27 -22.27 -12.36
C LYS A 114 -10.69 -21.32 -13.48
N TYR A 115 -10.59 -20.02 -13.22
CA TYR A 115 -10.70 -18.96 -14.21
C TYR A 115 -9.79 -17.78 -13.85
N LEU A 116 -9.41 -17.02 -14.87
CA LEU A 116 -8.73 -15.73 -14.73
C LEU A 116 -9.78 -14.62 -14.82
N ASP A 117 -9.99 -13.90 -13.73
CA ASP A 117 -10.90 -12.76 -13.62
C ASP A 117 -10.10 -11.48 -13.39
N VAL A 118 -10.18 -10.53 -14.32
CA VAL A 118 -9.41 -9.29 -14.29
C VAL A 118 -10.35 -8.11 -14.40
N THR A 119 -10.26 -7.18 -13.44
CA THR A 119 -10.89 -5.87 -13.54
C THR A 119 -9.81 -4.82 -13.78
N PHE A 120 -10.01 -3.97 -14.78
CA PHE A 120 -9.08 -2.89 -15.13
C PHE A 120 -9.83 -1.61 -15.47
N ALA A 121 -9.13 -0.49 -15.40
CA ALA A 121 -9.66 0.80 -15.82
C ALA A 121 -8.73 1.47 -16.83
N CYS A 122 -9.33 2.25 -17.71
CA CYS A 122 -8.63 2.98 -18.75
C CYS A 122 -8.37 4.42 -18.30
N PHE A 123 -7.11 4.84 -18.34
CA PHE A 123 -6.72 6.19 -17.92
C PHE A 123 -6.09 7.00 -19.05
N PRO A 124 -6.37 8.31 -19.14
CA PRO A 124 -5.64 9.18 -20.05
C PRO A 124 -4.14 9.13 -19.76
N ALA A 125 -3.35 9.02 -20.81
CA ALA A 125 -1.90 8.96 -20.68
C ALA A 125 -1.18 9.54 -21.89
N VAL A 126 -0.02 10.11 -21.62
CA VAL A 126 0.98 10.56 -22.60
C VAL A 126 1.96 9.40 -22.83
N ARG A 127 2.21 9.08 -24.10
CA ARG A 127 3.17 8.06 -24.52
C ARG A 127 4.41 8.71 -25.10
N THR A 128 5.59 8.27 -24.70
CA THR A 128 6.88 8.77 -25.18
C THR A 128 7.80 7.61 -25.54
N ILE A 129 8.34 7.65 -26.76
CA ILE A 129 9.29 6.67 -27.27
C ILE A 129 10.69 7.28 -27.31
N ALA A 130 11.69 6.55 -26.84
CA ALA A 130 13.10 6.84 -27.08
C ALA A 130 13.82 5.62 -27.65
N CYS A 131 14.37 5.74 -28.85
CA CYS A 131 15.13 4.66 -29.48
C CYS A 131 16.38 4.30 -28.66
N GLU A 132 16.89 3.08 -28.81
CA GLU A 132 18.11 2.64 -28.14
C GLU A 132 19.28 3.60 -28.44
N HIS A 133 19.96 4.02 -27.36
CA HIS A 133 20.96 5.07 -27.23
C HIS A 133 20.45 6.52 -27.18
N SER A 134 19.17 6.77 -27.41
CA SER A 134 18.54 8.10 -27.21
C SER A 134 18.13 8.34 -25.76
N VAL A 135 17.68 9.56 -25.46
CA VAL A 135 17.19 9.95 -24.14
C VAL A 135 15.69 10.23 -24.24
N ALA A 136 14.89 9.59 -23.39
CA ALA A 136 13.49 9.94 -23.18
C ALA A 136 13.44 11.22 -22.34
N HIS A 137 12.76 12.23 -22.86
CA HIS A 137 12.51 13.50 -22.18
C HIS A 137 11.05 13.50 -21.73
N LEU A 138 10.84 13.41 -20.42
CA LEU A 138 9.51 13.47 -19.81
C LEU A 138 9.38 14.81 -19.11
N GLN A 139 8.29 15.54 -19.38
CA GLN A 139 8.07 16.85 -18.81
C GLN A 139 6.58 17.10 -18.61
N CYS A 140 6.27 17.78 -17.52
CA CYS A 140 4.96 18.33 -17.22
C CYS A 140 5.03 19.85 -17.15
N ASP A 141 3.88 20.49 -17.27
CA ASP A 141 3.78 21.93 -17.18
C ASP A 141 4.00 22.44 -15.75
N GLU A 142 4.10 23.75 -15.59
CA GLU A 142 4.35 24.37 -14.30
C GLU A 142 3.27 23.99 -13.28
N GLY A 143 3.71 23.63 -12.07
CA GLY A 143 2.80 23.17 -11.02
C GLY A 143 2.28 21.75 -11.22
N GLN A 144 2.88 20.95 -12.11
CA GLN A 144 2.60 19.51 -12.26
C GLN A 144 3.85 18.63 -12.07
N VAL A 145 3.63 17.34 -11.81
CA VAL A 145 4.63 16.30 -11.58
C VAL A 145 4.27 15.03 -12.35
N LEU A 146 5.31 14.31 -12.77
CA LEU A 146 5.22 13.07 -13.52
C LEU A 146 4.68 11.93 -12.65
N PHE A 147 3.79 11.15 -13.25
CA PHE A 147 3.39 9.83 -12.77
C PHE A 147 3.46 8.82 -13.90
N ILE A 148 4.42 7.90 -13.81
CA ILE A 148 4.65 6.85 -14.81
C ILE A 148 3.68 5.70 -14.54
N TYR A 149 2.81 5.40 -15.50
CA TYR A 149 1.94 4.21 -15.47
C TYR A 149 2.74 2.94 -15.74
N GLY A 150 3.61 2.98 -16.75
CA GLY A 150 4.42 1.83 -17.15
C GLY A 150 5.53 2.23 -18.09
N ALA A 151 6.56 1.40 -18.15
CA ALA A 151 7.63 1.53 -19.13
C ALA A 151 8.12 0.14 -19.56
N ASP A 152 8.51 0.02 -20.82
CA ASP A 152 9.06 -1.22 -21.37
C ASP A 152 10.23 -0.90 -22.31
N TYR A 153 11.34 -1.61 -22.13
CA TYR A 153 12.51 -1.50 -22.97
C TYR A 153 12.65 -2.75 -23.83
N GLY A 154 12.53 -2.61 -25.15
CA GLY A 154 12.45 -3.76 -26.05
C GLY A 154 12.03 -3.36 -27.46
N ARG A 155 11.29 -4.22 -28.14
CA ARG A 155 10.66 -3.97 -29.43
C ARG A 155 9.37 -4.77 -29.52
N ARG A 156 8.25 -4.07 -29.78
CA ARG A 156 6.91 -4.66 -29.94
C ARG A 156 6.35 -4.56 -31.36
N ASP A 157 7.03 -3.83 -32.24
CA ASP A 157 6.59 -3.65 -33.61
C ASP A 157 7.79 -3.38 -34.54
N LYS A 158 7.54 -3.54 -35.85
CA LYS A 158 8.57 -3.42 -36.90
C LYS A 158 8.83 -1.98 -37.34
N ASN A 159 8.00 -1.01 -36.93
CA ASN A 159 7.97 0.35 -37.48
C ASN A 159 8.65 1.37 -36.55
N THR A 160 8.41 1.25 -35.25
CA THR A 160 8.96 2.14 -34.22
C THR A 160 10.47 2.03 -34.20
N CYS A 161 11.16 3.18 -34.29
CA CYS A 161 12.62 3.26 -34.31
C CYS A 161 13.28 2.39 -35.41
N ALA A 162 12.62 2.22 -36.56
CA ALA A 162 13.09 1.36 -37.65
C ALA A 162 13.86 2.09 -38.76
N PHE A 163 13.87 3.42 -38.77
CA PHE A 163 14.50 4.21 -39.84
C PHE A 163 15.98 3.82 -40.03
N LYS A 164 16.34 3.44 -41.26
CA LYS A 164 17.68 2.98 -41.67
C LYS A 164 18.24 1.81 -40.83
N ARG A 165 17.38 1.00 -40.22
CA ARG A 165 17.79 -0.21 -39.49
C ARG A 165 17.72 -1.44 -40.42
N PRO A 166 18.71 -2.36 -40.36
CA PRO A 166 18.63 -3.63 -41.06
C PRO A 166 17.41 -4.44 -40.61
N ALA A 167 16.81 -5.20 -41.54
CA ALA A 167 15.64 -6.04 -41.26
C ALA A 167 15.89 -7.01 -40.09
N SER A 168 17.09 -7.57 -39.99
CA SER A 168 17.49 -8.49 -38.90
C SER A 168 17.36 -7.86 -37.50
N GLN A 169 17.54 -6.55 -37.37
CA GLN A 169 17.45 -5.86 -36.07
C GLN A 169 16.04 -5.46 -35.66
N ILE A 170 15.06 -5.53 -36.58
CA ILE A 170 13.68 -5.09 -36.35
C ILE A 170 12.65 -6.24 -36.45
N GLN A 171 13.08 -7.45 -36.81
CA GLN A 171 12.20 -8.61 -36.97
C GLN A 171 11.62 -9.12 -35.64
N ASN A 172 12.41 -9.13 -34.57
CA ASN A 172 11.96 -9.63 -33.28
C ASN A 172 11.07 -8.61 -32.56
N VAL A 173 9.75 -8.80 -32.65
CA VAL A 173 8.72 -7.96 -32.01
C VAL A 173 8.18 -8.56 -30.71
N HIS A 174 8.69 -9.71 -30.28
CA HIS A 174 8.38 -10.32 -28.99
C HIS A 174 9.48 -10.05 -27.96
N CYS A 175 10.23 -8.95 -28.16
CA CYS A 175 11.23 -8.50 -27.23
C CYS A 175 10.62 -7.48 -26.27
N SER A 176 10.32 -7.90 -25.05
CA SER A 176 9.69 -7.03 -24.05
C SER A 176 10.37 -7.22 -22.71
N ARG A 177 10.58 -6.10 -22.03
CA ARG A 177 11.12 -6.06 -20.67
C ARG A 177 10.48 -4.91 -19.92
N PRO A 178 9.31 -5.15 -19.31
CA PRO A 178 8.65 -4.19 -18.45
C PRO A 178 9.60 -3.77 -17.32
N THR A 179 9.59 -2.48 -16.95
CA THR A 179 10.54 -1.95 -15.98
C THR A 179 9.96 -0.84 -15.11
N SER A 180 10.18 -0.95 -13.79
CA SER A 180 9.83 0.09 -12.82
C SER A 180 10.90 1.17 -12.68
N LYS A 181 12.06 1.03 -13.33
CA LYS A 181 13.21 1.95 -13.18
C LYS A 181 12.90 3.38 -13.62
N VAL A 182 12.06 3.54 -14.65
CA VAL A 182 11.62 4.87 -15.12
C VAL A 182 10.75 5.53 -14.05
N ALA A 183 9.75 4.82 -13.53
CA ALA A 183 8.89 5.30 -12.45
C ALA A 183 9.71 5.69 -11.20
N GLY A 184 10.60 4.83 -10.74
CA GLY A 184 11.46 5.10 -9.58
C GLY A 184 12.40 6.30 -9.76
N SER A 185 12.75 6.64 -11.01
CA SER A 185 13.62 7.78 -11.31
C SER A 185 12.87 9.09 -11.56
N CYS A 186 11.62 9.02 -12.00
CA CYS A 186 10.88 10.15 -12.57
C CYS A 186 9.64 10.58 -11.78
N ASN A 187 8.99 9.67 -11.05
CA ASN A 187 7.76 10.01 -10.33
C ASN A 187 7.98 11.18 -9.35
N GLY A 188 7.03 12.12 -9.33
CA GLY A 188 7.05 13.28 -8.44
C GLY A 188 7.96 14.44 -8.91
N LYS A 189 8.63 14.32 -10.07
CA LYS A 189 9.41 15.41 -10.67
C LYS A 189 8.61 16.11 -11.76
N SER A 190 8.82 17.40 -11.98
CA SER A 190 8.22 18.13 -13.12
C SER A 190 8.89 17.78 -14.46
N SER A 191 10.15 17.34 -14.43
CA SER A 191 10.84 16.80 -15.61
C SER A 191 11.81 15.69 -15.25
N CYS A 192 12.04 14.78 -16.20
CA CYS A 192 12.92 13.64 -16.05
C CYS A 192 13.57 13.28 -17.39
N ARG A 193 14.84 12.86 -17.35
CA ARG A 193 15.58 12.39 -18.53
C ARG A 193 16.07 10.98 -18.29
N VAL A 194 15.73 10.06 -19.18
CA VAL A 194 16.10 8.64 -19.04
C VAL A 194 16.78 8.14 -20.30
N LYS A 195 18.01 7.65 -20.18
CA LYS A 195 18.74 7.08 -21.32
C LYS A 195 18.22 5.68 -21.63
N ALA A 196 17.75 5.47 -22.86
CA ALA A 196 17.32 4.17 -23.36
C ALA A 196 18.56 3.33 -23.72
N SER A 197 19.11 2.57 -22.78
CA SER A 197 20.30 1.74 -23.04
C SER A 197 20.37 0.48 -22.20
N ASN A 198 21.11 -0.51 -22.69
CA ASN A 198 21.37 -1.78 -22.00
C ASN A 198 22.08 -1.60 -20.66
N SER A 199 22.86 -0.52 -20.48
CA SER A 199 23.47 -0.20 -19.17
C SER A 199 22.45 0.16 -18.09
N VAL A 200 21.30 0.75 -18.48
CA VAL A 200 20.24 1.13 -17.55
C VAL A 200 19.26 -0.01 -17.39
N PHE A 201 18.82 -0.59 -18.50
CA PHE A 201 17.72 -1.53 -18.54
C PHE A 201 18.13 -2.96 -18.80
N GLY A 202 19.41 -3.31 -18.94
CA GLY A 202 19.88 -4.60 -19.44
C GLY A 202 19.49 -4.87 -20.91
N ASP A 203 20.01 -5.94 -21.49
CA ASP A 203 19.63 -6.34 -22.85
C ASP A 203 18.61 -7.51 -22.82
N PRO A 204 17.34 -7.28 -23.19
CA PRO A 204 16.33 -8.33 -23.26
C PRO A 204 16.43 -9.21 -24.51
N CYS A 205 17.07 -8.75 -25.58
CA CYS A 205 17.10 -9.46 -26.85
C CYS A 205 18.32 -9.03 -27.68
N TYR A 206 19.41 -9.77 -27.52
CA TYR A 206 20.66 -9.49 -28.21
C TYR A 206 20.46 -9.46 -29.74
N GLY A 207 21.10 -8.50 -30.42
CA GLY A 207 21.01 -8.32 -31.87
C GLY A 207 19.72 -7.64 -32.37
N THR A 208 18.74 -7.39 -31.49
CA THR A 208 17.54 -6.60 -31.82
C THR A 208 17.73 -5.16 -31.37
N TYR A 209 17.47 -4.20 -32.27
CA TYR A 209 17.53 -2.78 -31.95
C TYR A 209 16.27 -2.41 -31.16
N LYS A 210 16.42 -1.84 -29.98
CA LYS A 210 15.30 -1.62 -29.03
C LYS A 210 14.84 -0.17 -29.00
N TYR A 211 13.77 0.07 -28.26
CA TYR A 211 13.31 1.37 -27.85
C TYR A 211 12.71 1.28 -26.43
N LEU A 212 12.82 2.37 -25.69
CA LEU A 212 12.10 2.58 -24.44
C LEU A 212 10.75 3.20 -24.77
N ASP A 213 9.67 2.53 -24.38
CA ASP A 213 8.31 3.04 -24.47
C ASP A 213 7.81 3.36 -23.07
N VAL A 214 7.54 4.64 -22.81
CA VAL A 214 7.10 5.14 -21.50
C VAL A 214 5.71 5.71 -21.62
N THR A 215 4.82 5.27 -20.75
CA THR A 215 3.48 5.83 -20.63
C THR A 215 3.33 6.50 -19.26
N PHE A 216 2.92 7.77 -19.25
CA PHE A 216 2.83 8.58 -18.03
C PHE A 216 1.68 9.57 -18.10
N THR A 217 1.43 10.23 -16.98
CA THR A 217 0.53 11.39 -16.90
C THR A 217 1.16 12.49 -16.04
N CYS A 218 0.60 13.68 -16.15
CA CYS A 218 0.99 14.83 -15.36
C CYS A 218 -0.09 15.11 -14.31
N LEU A 219 0.32 15.14 -13.05
CA LEU A 219 -0.54 15.42 -11.91
C LEU A 219 -0.17 16.77 -11.33
N PRO A 220 -1.07 17.53 -10.71
CA PRO A 220 -0.67 18.73 -9.98
C PRO A 220 0.42 18.43 -8.92
N ALA A 221 1.40 19.32 -8.72
CA ALA A 221 2.51 19.13 -7.80
C ALA A 221 2.05 19.04 -6.33
N GLY A 222 0.91 19.67 -6.01
CA GLY A 222 0.19 19.54 -4.73
C GLY A 222 -0.62 18.24 -4.60
N PHE A 223 -0.82 17.49 -5.68
CA PHE A 223 -1.51 16.19 -5.71
C PHE A 223 -0.67 15.08 -5.06
N SER A 224 0.61 15.36 -4.78
CA SER A 224 1.47 14.58 -3.88
C SER A 224 1.15 14.79 -2.38
N ARG A 225 0.19 15.68 -2.07
CA ARG A 225 -0.33 15.96 -0.73
C ARG A 225 -1.86 15.85 -0.75
N ALA A 226 -2.32 14.61 -0.61
CA ALA A 226 -3.73 14.19 -0.48
C ALA A 226 -4.66 14.44 -1.70
N GLN A 227 -5.11 13.30 -2.26
CA GLN A 227 -6.26 13.07 -3.15
C GLN A 227 -5.95 12.83 -4.66
N SER A 228 -6.29 11.59 -5.07
CA SER A 228 -6.67 11.10 -6.41
C SER A 228 -5.67 10.97 -7.57
N LEU A 229 -4.50 10.36 -7.35
CA LEU A 229 -4.07 9.35 -8.33
C LEU A 229 -5.13 8.22 -8.31
N PRO A 230 -5.39 7.54 -9.44
CA PRO A 230 -6.55 6.68 -9.56
C PRO A 230 -6.59 5.62 -8.46
N PRO A 231 -7.79 5.12 -8.10
CA PRO A 231 -7.90 4.10 -7.08
C PRO A 231 -7.01 2.91 -7.49
N TYR A 232 -6.62 2.07 -6.53
CA TYR A 232 -5.86 0.83 -6.72
C TYR A 232 -4.31 0.90 -6.67
N THR A 233 -3.75 1.47 -5.61
CA THR A 233 -2.90 0.57 -4.80
C THR A 233 -3.86 -0.33 -4.06
N ALA A 234 -4.14 -1.52 -4.61
CA ALA A 234 -4.88 -2.55 -3.90
C ALA A 234 -4.31 -2.62 -2.48
N VAL A 235 -5.15 -2.27 -1.51
CA VAL A 235 -4.92 -2.57 -0.10
C VAL A 235 -4.98 -4.09 -0.05
N SER A 236 -3.88 -4.77 -0.37
CA SER A 236 -3.82 -6.22 -0.33
C SER A 236 -3.79 -6.60 1.14
N THR A 237 -4.90 -7.17 1.62
CA THR A 237 -4.86 -7.91 2.87
C THR A 237 -4.29 -9.27 2.56
N GLU A 238 -3.12 -9.53 3.12
CA GLU A 238 -2.37 -10.76 2.92
C GLU A 238 -2.36 -11.55 4.22
N ARG A 239 -2.34 -12.86 4.09
CA ARG A 239 -2.33 -13.81 5.20
C ARG A 239 -1.24 -14.81 4.93
N VAL A 240 -0.28 -14.90 5.84
CA VAL A 240 0.85 -15.82 5.75
C VAL A 240 0.85 -16.70 6.99
N THR A 241 0.90 -18.01 6.77
CA THR A 241 0.93 -19.02 7.82
C THR A 241 2.22 -19.79 7.75
N THR A 242 2.87 -20.00 8.90
CA THR A 242 4.10 -20.78 9.01
C THR A 242 4.00 -21.72 10.20
N CYS A 243 4.24 -23.01 9.97
CA CYS A 243 4.19 -24.04 11.02
C CYS A 243 5.39 -23.89 11.97
N ASP A 244 5.18 -24.20 13.24
CA ASP A 244 6.19 -24.06 14.30
C ASP A 244 7.21 -25.22 14.28
N ASP A 245 8.05 -25.23 13.25
CA ASP A 245 9.22 -26.12 13.17
C ASP A 245 10.52 -25.35 13.46
N ARG A 246 11.53 -26.08 13.95
CA ARG A 246 12.85 -25.51 14.27
C ARG A 246 13.42 -24.85 13.01
N ASN A 247 13.72 -23.55 13.11
CA ASN A 247 14.35 -22.69 12.09
C ASN A 247 13.43 -22.16 10.96
N ASN A 248 12.10 -22.26 11.09
CA ASN A 248 11.21 -21.61 10.13
C ASN A 248 11.25 -20.07 10.29
N VAL A 249 11.46 -19.38 9.18
CA VAL A 249 11.37 -17.92 9.08
C VAL A 249 10.18 -17.56 8.20
N GLN A 250 9.25 -16.79 8.76
CA GLN A 250 8.13 -16.24 8.02
C GLN A 250 8.53 -14.92 7.37
N HIS A 251 8.27 -14.77 6.08
CA HIS A 251 8.54 -13.56 5.31
C HIS A 251 7.21 -12.86 5.00
N LEU A 252 7.10 -11.59 5.40
CA LEU A 252 6.02 -10.69 4.98
C LEU A 252 6.61 -9.68 4.00
N SER A 253 5.97 -9.47 2.86
CA SER A 253 6.43 -8.49 1.88
C SER A 253 5.23 -7.81 1.25
N CYS A 254 5.38 -6.53 0.95
CA CYS A 254 4.43 -5.80 0.13
C CYS A 254 4.93 -5.69 -1.31
N GLY A 255 4.12 -6.20 -2.25
CA GLY A 255 4.50 -6.27 -3.67
C GLY A 255 4.73 -4.93 -4.36
N SER A 256 4.18 -3.82 -3.84
CA SER A 256 4.45 -2.47 -4.35
C SER A 256 5.57 -1.79 -3.55
N ASP A 257 6.55 -1.21 -4.26
CA ASP A 257 7.68 -0.46 -3.69
C ASP A 257 7.26 0.73 -2.79
N TYR A 258 6.02 1.21 -2.97
CA TYR A 258 5.45 2.35 -2.27
C TYR A 258 4.48 1.96 -1.15
N SER A 259 4.41 0.67 -0.80
CA SER A 259 3.55 0.20 0.28
C SER A 259 4.38 -0.33 1.45
N VAL A 260 3.77 -0.28 2.63
CA VAL A 260 4.35 -0.83 3.86
C VAL A 260 3.35 -1.74 4.54
N ILE A 261 3.90 -2.70 5.27
CA ILE A 261 3.17 -3.65 6.09
C ILE A 261 2.47 -2.88 7.21
N SER A 262 1.18 -3.15 7.38
CA SER A 262 0.39 -2.81 8.57
C SER A 262 -0.30 -4.08 9.06
N VAL A 263 0.25 -4.66 10.12
CA VAL A 263 -0.22 -5.91 10.73
C VAL A 263 -1.59 -5.68 11.36
N GLN A 264 -2.57 -6.50 10.97
CA GLN A 264 -3.94 -6.40 11.43
C GLN A 264 -4.24 -7.40 12.54
N LYS A 265 -3.88 -8.67 12.30
CA LYS A 265 -4.13 -9.79 13.22
C LYS A 265 -2.95 -10.73 13.23
N VAL A 266 -2.68 -11.31 14.38
CA VAL A 266 -1.62 -12.29 14.57
C VAL A 266 -2.14 -13.37 15.51
N LEU A 267 -1.86 -14.62 15.16
CA LEU A 267 -2.07 -15.79 15.99
C LEU A 267 -0.75 -16.56 16.05
N TYR A 268 -0.22 -16.76 17.25
CA TYR A 268 0.76 -17.82 17.50
C TYR A 268 0.11 -18.83 18.44
N GLY A 269 -0.12 -20.03 17.94
CA GLY A 269 -0.92 -21.04 18.62
C GLY A 269 -1.60 -21.99 17.65
N ARG A 270 -2.86 -22.32 17.89
CA ARG A 270 -3.70 -23.14 17.00
C ARG A 270 -5.17 -22.72 17.13
N ALA A 271 -5.80 -22.41 16.00
CA ALA A 271 -7.22 -22.06 15.89
C ALA A 271 -8.06 -23.13 15.19
N ASP A 272 -7.44 -24.16 14.60
CA ASP A 272 -8.14 -25.21 13.85
C ASP A 272 -7.33 -26.52 13.75
N LYS A 273 -7.99 -27.62 13.38
CA LYS A 273 -7.40 -28.96 13.29
C LYS A 273 -6.68 -29.27 11.97
N VAL A 274 -6.82 -28.41 10.96
CA VAL A 274 -6.40 -28.65 9.57
C VAL A 274 -5.06 -27.98 9.26
N THR A 275 -4.89 -26.74 9.71
CA THR A 275 -3.67 -25.97 9.47
C THR A 275 -2.48 -26.67 10.14
N CYS A 276 -1.43 -26.92 9.35
CA CYS A 276 -0.22 -27.60 9.80
C CYS A 276 -0.49 -28.98 10.45
N SER A 277 -1.37 -29.81 9.85
CA SER A 277 -1.76 -31.13 10.38
C SER A 277 -1.02 -32.32 9.77
N GLU A 278 -0.26 -32.14 8.68
CA GLU A 278 0.36 -33.23 7.93
C GLU A 278 1.36 -34.03 8.80
N GLY A 279 1.16 -35.34 8.90
CA GLY A 279 1.99 -36.24 9.69
C GLY A 279 1.89 -36.06 11.22
N ARG A 280 0.91 -35.29 11.73
CA ARG A 280 0.78 -34.97 13.16
C ARG A 280 -0.25 -35.85 13.87
N PRO A 281 0.06 -36.35 15.10
CA PRO A 281 -0.89 -37.07 15.94
C PRO A 281 -2.14 -36.24 16.30
N ALA A 282 -3.31 -36.89 16.37
CA ALA A 282 -4.59 -36.21 16.63
C ALA A 282 -4.63 -35.45 17.98
N ASN A 283 -3.92 -35.95 19.00
CA ASN A 283 -3.81 -35.29 20.31
C ASN A 283 -3.05 -33.96 20.25
N GLN A 284 -2.18 -33.74 19.26
CA GLN A 284 -1.46 -32.48 19.06
C GLN A 284 -2.27 -31.43 18.28
N LEU A 285 -3.42 -31.83 17.71
CA LEU A 285 -4.29 -30.98 16.88
C LEU A 285 -5.60 -30.62 17.58
N SER A 286 -5.87 -31.17 18.77
CA SER A 286 -7.18 -31.08 19.43
C SER A 286 -7.46 -29.70 20.04
N ASP A 287 -6.45 -29.07 20.63
CA ASP A 287 -6.59 -27.74 21.23
C ASP A 287 -6.59 -26.66 20.15
N THR A 288 -7.77 -26.13 19.87
CA THR A 288 -8.03 -25.08 18.88
C THR A 288 -8.33 -23.73 19.52
N ASN A 289 -8.22 -23.64 20.85
CA ASN A 289 -8.33 -22.38 21.59
C ASN A 289 -6.96 -21.97 22.14
N CYS A 290 -5.89 -22.30 21.40
CA CYS A 290 -4.54 -21.97 21.77
C CYS A 290 -4.09 -20.67 21.09
N SER A 291 -3.78 -19.66 21.89
CA SER A 291 -3.22 -18.40 21.38
C SER A 291 -2.32 -17.74 22.43
N GLN A 292 -1.15 -17.29 22.01
CA GLN A 292 -0.27 -16.51 22.87
C GLN A 292 -0.70 -15.04 22.94
N PHE A 293 -0.77 -14.51 24.17
CA PHE A 293 -1.02 -13.10 24.41
C PHE A 293 0.21 -12.24 24.10
N GLY A 294 0.01 -11.05 23.54
CA GLY A 294 1.10 -10.10 23.29
C GLY A 294 1.84 -10.26 21.95
N THR A 295 1.62 -11.36 21.22
CA THR A 295 2.30 -11.64 19.95
C THR A 295 2.01 -10.57 18.89
N LEU A 296 0.78 -10.04 18.86
CA LEU A 296 0.40 -8.97 17.95
C LEU A 296 1.30 -7.73 18.10
N GLN A 297 1.58 -7.32 19.33
CA GLN A 297 2.41 -6.15 19.63
C GLN A 297 3.86 -6.36 19.19
N VAL A 298 4.41 -7.54 19.45
CA VAL A 298 5.78 -7.91 19.06
C VAL A 298 5.93 -7.89 17.53
N ILE A 299 4.98 -8.47 16.80
CA ILE A 299 5.01 -8.51 15.34
C ILE A 299 4.76 -7.13 14.74
N LYS A 300 3.82 -6.34 15.28
CA LYS A 300 3.62 -4.93 14.89
C LYS A 300 4.90 -4.11 15.03
N GLN A 301 5.54 -4.17 16.20
CA GLN A 301 6.79 -3.44 16.45
C GLN A 301 7.91 -3.85 15.49
N ARG A 302 7.95 -5.12 15.08
CA ARG A 302 8.97 -5.64 14.18
C ARG A 302 8.71 -5.32 12.71
N CYS A 303 7.46 -5.36 12.27
CA CYS A 303 7.10 -5.38 10.85
C CYS A 303 6.35 -4.14 10.36
N ASP A 304 5.61 -3.42 11.22
CA ASP A 304 4.84 -2.28 10.74
C ASP A 304 5.75 -1.20 10.15
N GLY A 305 5.30 -0.59 9.06
CA GLY A 305 6.05 0.46 8.35
C GLY A 305 7.21 -0.05 7.49
N LYS A 306 7.48 -1.36 7.46
CA LYS A 306 8.48 -1.96 6.57
C LYS A 306 7.85 -2.44 5.27
N LYS A 307 8.64 -2.48 4.20
CA LYS A 307 8.24 -3.12 2.95
C LYS A 307 8.33 -4.65 3.08
N ASP A 308 9.44 -5.11 3.65
CA ASP A 308 9.79 -6.50 3.84
C ASP A 308 10.09 -6.75 5.33
N CYS A 309 9.56 -7.83 5.89
CA CYS A 309 9.77 -8.21 7.28
C CYS A 309 10.01 -9.72 7.41
N GLU A 310 11.03 -10.08 8.18
CA GLU A 310 11.32 -11.47 8.54
C GLU A 310 11.00 -11.71 10.01
N ILE A 311 10.24 -12.76 10.27
CA ILE A 311 9.83 -13.20 11.60
C ILE A 311 10.37 -14.60 11.82
N ASN A 312 11.34 -14.73 12.71
CA ASN A 312 11.80 -16.03 13.18
C ASN A 312 10.87 -16.48 14.31
N THR A 313 10.33 -17.71 14.25
CA THR A 313 9.43 -18.25 15.29
C THR A 313 10.10 -18.26 16.68
N ASN A 314 11.44 -18.35 16.72
CA ASN A 314 12.20 -18.26 17.96
C ASN A 314 12.09 -16.89 18.67
N VAL A 315 11.78 -15.82 17.93
CA VAL A 315 11.63 -14.45 18.45
C VAL A 315 10.25 -14.25 19.11
N VAL A 316 9.31 -15.15 18.87
CA VAL A 316 7.96 -15.14 19.45
C VAL A 316 7.92 -15.86 20.81
N HIS A 317 8.95 -16.63 21.16
CA HIS A 317 9.03 -17.43 22.39
C HIS A 317 9.25 -16.58 23.65
N THR A 318 8.18 -15.96 24.15
CA THR A 318 8.08 -15.55 25.57
C THR A 318 7.49 -16.66 26.46
N GLY A 319 7.13 -17.80 25.87
CA GLY A 319 6.56 -18.98 26.55
C GLY A 319 5.75 -19.83 25.57
N ASP A 320 5.55 -21.12 25.87
CA ASP A 320 4.64 -21.99 25.12
C ASP A 320 3.18 -21.72 25.56
N PRO A 321 2.28 -21.25 24.67
CA PRO A 321 0.89 -20.97 25.04
C PRO A 321 0.05 -22.23 25.29
N CYS A 322 0.46 -23.40 24.78
CA CYS A 322 -0.28 -24.66 24.91
C CYS A 322 0.66 -25.85 24.75
N TYR A 323 1.15 -26.37 25.89
CA TYR A 323 2.08 -27.48 25.92
C TYR A 323 1.47 -28.75 25.29
N GLY A 324 2.25 -29.41 24.43
CA GLY A 324 1.82 -30.63 23.74
C GLY A 324 0.97 -30.40 22.48
N THR A 325 0.51 -29.17 22.23
CA THR A 325 -0.19 -28.79 20.99
C THR A 325 0.81 -28.26 19.97
N TYR A 326 0.69 -28.73 18.74
CA TYR A 326 1.52 -28.28 17.63
C TYR A 326 1.02 -26.92 17.13
N LYS A 327 1.87 -25.91 17.03
CA LYS A 327 1.49 -24.51 16.82
C LYS A 327 1.82 -24.03 15.42
N TYR A 328 1.27 -22.88 15.05
CA TYR A 328 1.64 -22.13 13.85
C TYR A 328 1.56 -20.63 14.11
N LEU A 329 2.36 -19.87 13.37
CA LEU A 329 2.29 -18.42 13.29
C LEU A 329 1.48 -18.03 12.06
N ASP A 330 0.34 -17.38 12.29
CA ASP A 330 -0.56 -16.88 11.27
C ASP A 330 -0.67 -15.36 11.39
N VAL A 331 -0.18 -14.65 10.38
CA VAL A 331 -0.14 -13.19 10.35
C VAL A 331 -1.00 -12.70 9.20
N THR A 332 -2.00 -11.89 9.54
CA THR A 332 -2.80 -11.12 8.58
C THR A 332 -2.33 -9.68 8.61
N PHE A 333 -1.85 -9.17 7.48
CA PHE A 333 -1.37 -7.81 7.34
C PHE A 333 -1.97 -7.15 6.11
N THR A 334 -1.75 -5.85 6.00
CA THR A 334 -2.28 -5.06 4.90
C THR A 334 -1.20 -4.15 4.36
N CYS A 335 -1.02 -4.15 3.04
CA CYS A 335 -0.08 -3.26 2.39
C CYS A 335 -0.73 -1.89 2.16
N LEU A 336 -0.20 -0.88 2.85
CA LEU A 336 -0.75 0.47 2.84
C LEU A 336 0.28 1.46 2.31
N PRO A 337 -0.14 2.46 1.50
CA PRO A 337 0.76 3.52 1.07
C PRO A 337 1.11 4.44 2.26
N PRO A 338 2.40 4.62 2.60
CA PRO A 338 2.82 5.60 3.59
C PRO A 338 3.35 6.87 2.93
N VAL A 339 3.24 7.97 3.67
CA VAL A 339 4.17 9.09 3.54
C VAL A 339 5.48 8.67 4.22
N ARG A 340 6.59 8.71 3.48
CA ARG A 340 7.93 8.46 4.03
C ARG A 340 8.58 9.79 4.42
N ALA A 341 9.08 9.87 5.65
CA ALA A 341 9.92 10.96 6.11
C ALA A 341 11.29 10.41 6.54
N ILE A 342 12.36 11.05 6.08
CA ILE A 342 13.73 10.70 6.42
C ILE A 342 14.39 11.92 7.05
N ALA A 343 15.11 11.71 8.15
CA ALA A 343 15.89 12.74 8.82
C ALA A 343 17.21 12.17 9.32
N CYS A 344 18.32 12.85 9.03
CA CYS A 344 19.67 12.38 9.37
C CYS A 344 19.96 12.56 10.88
N GLU A 345 20.93 11.80 11.40
CA GLU A 345 21.43 11.99 12.76
C GLU A 345 21.85 13.45 13.01
N HIS A 346 21.48 13.97 14.18
CA HIS A 346 21.59 15.37 14.62
C HIS A 346 20.63 16.38 13.96
N SER A 347 19.73 15.94 13.08
CA SER A 347 18.67 16.79 12.51
C SER A 347 17.33 16.63 13.25
N MET A 348 16.32 17.38 12.80
CA MET A 348 14.94 17.30 13.27
C MET A 348 14.06 16.65 12.19
N ALA A 349 13.34 15.59 12.56
CA ALA A 349 12.29 15.03 11.73
C ALA A 349 11.01 15.87 11.88
N HIS A 350 10.45 16.33 10.76
CA HIS A 350 9.23 17.13 10.71
C HIS A 350 8.11 16.32 10.08
N LEU A 351 7.07 15.99 10.86
CA LEU A 351 5.89 15.27 10.41
C LEU A 351 4.68 16.19 10.49
N GLN A 352 3.87 16.27 9.44
CA GLN A 352 2.73 17.19 9.41
C GLN A 352 1.59 16.68 8.54
N CYS A 353 0.37 16.91 9.02
CA CYS A 353 -0.88 16.68 8.31
C CYS A 353 -1.63 17.99 8.02
N ASP A 354 -2.50 17.91 7.01
CA ASP A 354 -3.45 18.97 6.68
C ASP A 354 -4.46 19.17 7.83
N GLU A 355 -5.25 20.22 7.71
CA GLU A 355 -6.29 20.52 8.69
C GLU A 355 -7.32 19.39 8.84
N GLY A 356 -7.81 19.17 10.06
CA GLY A 356 -8.73 18.08 10.39
C GLY A 356 -8.12 16.66 10.40
N LYS A 357 -6.84 16.52 10.01
CA LYS A 357 -6.13 15.23 10.00
C LYS A 357 -5.05 15.19 11.08
N VAL A 358 -4.79 13.98 11.56
CA VAL A 358 -3.73 13.70 12.53
C VAL A 358 -2.79 12.61 12.04
N LEU A 359 -1.56 12.65 12.57
CA LEU A 359 -0.51 11.69 12.29
C LEU A 359 -0.89 10.32 12.84
N PHE A 360 -0.72 9.33 11.99
CA PHE A 360 -0.72 7.92 12.34
C PHE A 360 0.56 7.29 11.80
N ILE A 361 1.48 6.95 12.69
CA ILE A 361 2.75 6.32 12.37
C ILE A 361 2.50 4.83 12.18
N TYR A 362 2.82 4.31 11.00
CA TYR A 362 2.87 2.87 10.77
C TYR A 362 4.06 2.28 11.49
N GLY A 363 5.26 2.81 11.23
CA GLY A 363 6.48 2.36 11.89
C GLY A 363 7.61 3.33 11.66
N ALA A 364 8.68 3.15 12.45
CA ALA A 364 9.90 3.93 12.31
C ALA A 364 11.12 3.08 12.63
N ASP A 365 12.20 3.33 11.90
CA ASP A 365 13.48 2.66 12.02
C ASP A 365 14.57 3.73 12.26
N TYR A 366 15.45 3.51 13.24
CA TYR A 366 16.63 4.35 13.47
C TYR A 366 17.91 3.56 13.23
N GLY A 367 18.76 4.05 12.33
CA GLY A 367 19.97 3.37 11.91
C GLY A 367 20.43 3.74 10.50
N ARG A 368 20.90 2.76 9.73
CA ARG A 368 21.34 2.83 8.35
C ARG A 368 21.09 1.47 7.67
N ARG A 369 20.31 1.51 6.60
CA ARG A 369 19.97 0.38 5.72
C ARG A 369 20.63 0.48 4.34
N ASP A 370 21.16 1.64 4.00
CA ASP A 370 21.78 1.90 2.70
C ASP A 370 22.91 2.95 2.76
N LYS A 371 23.68 3.03 1.68
CA LYS A 371 24.87 3.90 1.57
C LYS A 371 24.55 5.33 1.12
N ASN A 372 23.38 5.57 0.53
CA ASN A 372 23.04 6.76 -0.23
C ASN A 372 22.18 7.74 0.58
N THR A 373 21.37 7.23 1.49
CA THR A 373 20.57 8.05 2.40
C THR A 373 21.48 8.77 3.39
N CYS A 374 21.30 10.08 3.54
CA CYS A 374 22.15 10.94 4.36
C CYS A 374 23.65 10.81 3.99
N ALA A 375 23.96 10.93 2.70
CA ALA A 375 25.30 10.71 2.15
C ALA A 375 26.30 11.89 2.31
N LEU A 376 25.89 13.00 2.94
CA LEU A 376 26.74 14.19 3.12
C LEU A 376 27.93 13.97 4.06
N VAL A 377 28.04 12.79 4.68
CA VAL A 377 29.17 12.40 5.54
C VAL A 377 30.15 11.49 4.80
N SER A 378 31.40 11.45 5.30
CA SER A 378 32.47 10.58 4.76
C SER A 378 32.00 9.12 4.62
N ALA A 379 32.46 8.47 3.55
CA ALA A 379 32.14 7.07 3.24
C ALA A 379 32.51 6.10 4.37
N PHE A 380 33.49 6.47 5.21
CA PHE A 380 33.87 5.71 6.40
C PHE A 380 32.67 5.44 7.32
N TRP A 381 31.88 6.49 7.63
CA TRP A 381 30.73 6.41 8.53
C TRP A 381 29.49 5.75 7.90
N ARG A 382 29.56 5.36 6.62
CA ARG A 382 28.47 4.74 5.84
C ARG A 382 28.74 3.28 5.48
N ARG A 383 29.82 2.70 5.99
CA ARG A 383 30.20 1.31 5.69
C ARG A 383 29.19 0.29 6.21
N ASN A 384 28.74 0.45 7.45
CA ASN A 384 27.74 -0.45 8.03
C ASN A 384 26.33 -0.03 7.61
N HIS A 385 25.73 -0.81 6.71
CA HIS A 385 24.37 -0.61 6.17
C HIS A 385 23.41 -1.74 6.54
N HIS A 386 23.81 -2.61 7.47
CA HIS A 386 22.95 -3.60 8.11
C HIS A 386 22.74 -3.24 9.59
N CYS A 387 22.60 -1.95 9.87
CA CYS A 387 22.41 -1.45 11.22
C CYS A 387 21.10 -0.67 11.29
N SER A 388 19.98 -1.33 11.54
CA SER A 388 18.72 -0.61 11.78
C SER A 388 17.93 -1.31 12.88
N ARG A 389 17.30 -0.53 13.76
CA ARG A 389 16.39 -1.05 14.78
C ARG A 389 15.03 -0.35 14.71
N PRO A 390 13.93 -1.11 14.81
CA PRO A 390 12.60 -0.52 14.88
C PRO A 390 12.43 0.26 16.20
N THR A 391 11.61 1.31 16.17
CA THR A 391 11.34 2.14 17.34
C THR A 391 9.88 2.60 17.40
N SER A 392 9.27 2.48 18.59
CA SER A 392 7.92 2.98 18.89
C SER A 392 7.91 4.45 19.31
N LYS A 393 9.07 5.03 19.65
CA LYS A 393 9.17 6.38 20.24
C LYS A 393 8.58 7.49 19.37
N VAL A 394 8.65 7.34 18.05
CA VAL A 394 8.02 8.28 17.11
C VAL A 394 6.50 8.20 17.20
N ALA A 395 5.94 6.98 17.23
CA ALA A 395 4.50 6.76 17.38
C ALA A 395 3.99 7.30 18.72
N GLU A 396 4.70 6.98 19.82
CA GLU A 396 4.41 7.49 21.17
C GLU A 396 4.41 9.03 21.24
N SER A 397 5.32 9.67 20.51
CA SER A 397 5.47 11.13 20.53
C SER A 397 4.54 11.85 19.56
N CYS A 398 4.15 11.23 18.45
CA CYS A 398 3.53 11.91 17.30
C CYS A 398 2.10 11.48 16.98
N ASN A 399 1.67 10.27 17.33
CA ASN A 399 0.32 9.81 17.00
C ASN A 399 -0.75 10.76 17.58
N GLY A 400 -1.78 11.03 16.78
CA GLY A 400 -2.88 11.91 17.19
C GLY A 400 -2.57 13.41 17.13
N LYS A 401 -1.33 13.81 16.81
CA LYS A 401 -0.97 15.22 16.59
C LYS A 401 -1.11 15.60 15.12
N ARG A 402 -1.48 16.84 14.83
CA ARG A 402 -1.45 17.38 13.45
C ARG A 402 -0.02 17.61 12.95
N SER A 403 0.88 18.02 13.84
CA SER A 403 2.29 18.26 13.53
C SER A 403 3.15 17.76 14.68
N CYS A 404 4.30 17.18 14.35
CA CYS A 404 5.25 16.63 15.32
C CYS A 404 6.69 16.89 14.86
N LYS A 405 7.55 17.26 15.82
CA LYS A 405 8.99 17.41 15.60
C LYS A 405 9.73 16.41 16.49
N VAL A 406 10.62 15.61 15.92
CA VAL A 406 11.39 14.61 16.66
C VAL A 406 12.88 14.83 16.43
N LYS A 407 13.65 14.96 17.52
CA LYS A 407 15.11 15.08 17.45
C LYS A 407 15.71 13.72 17.11
N VAL A 408 16.53 13.67 16.07
CA VAL A 408 17.20 12.45 15.62
C VAL A 408 18.55 12.31 16.31
N SER A 409 18.60 11.58 17.42
CA SER A 409 19.83 11.35 18.18
C SER A 409 19.81 10.08 19.01
N ASN A 410 21.00 9.63 19.42
CA ASN A 410 21.18 8.41 20.21
C ASN A 410 20.61 8.55 21.64
N SER A 411 20.50 9.78 22.15
CA SER A 411 19.79 10.05 23.40
C SER A 411 18.28 9.73 23.31
N VAL A 412 17.69 9.86 22.12
CA VAL A 412 16.27 9.58 21.90
C VAL A 412 16.09 8.11 21.55
N PHE A 413 16.84 7.58 20.58
CA PHE A 413 16.57 6.26 20.01
C PHE A 413 17.52 5.14 20.48
N GLY A 414 18.50 5.46 21.31
CA GLY A 414 19.61 4.56 21.65
C GLY A 414 20.67 4.53 20.55
N GLU A 415 21.76 3.80 20.80
CA GLU A 415 22.89 3.66 19.87
C GLU A 415 22.86 2.26 19.22
N PRO A 416 22.24 2.08 18.05
CA PRO A 416 22.15 0.76 17.40
C PRO A 416 23.50 0.31 16.80
N CYS A 417 24.36 1.24 16.38
CA CYS A 417 25.72 0.96 15.91
C CYS A 417 26.65 2.15 16.11
N ARG A 418 27.64 1.97 16.97
CA ARG A 418 28.71 2.94 17.18
C ARG A 418 29.53 3.12 15.90
N GLY A 419 29.93 4.36 15.64
CA GLY A 419 30.77 4.69 14.49
C GLY A 419 30.08 4.57 13.13
N THR A 420 28.75 4.56 13.10
CA THR A 420 27.96 4.66 11.87
C THR A 420 27.07 5.89 11.98
N PHE A 421 27.07 6.72 10.93
CA PHE A 421 26.17 7.87 10.85
C PHE A 421 24.78 7.39 10.49
N LYS A 422 23.78 7.69 11.32
CA LYS A 422 22.44 7.09 11.21
C LYS A 422 21.44 8.07 10.59
N TYR A 423 20.25 7.58 10.36
CA TYR A 423 19.06 8.35 9.99
C TYR A 423 17.83 7.67 10.58
N LEU A 424 16.82 8.48 10.83
CA LEU A 424 15.47 8.05 11.16
C LEU A 424 14.67 7.96 9.86
N GLU A 425 14.05 6.83 9.62
CA GLU A 425 13.07 6.64 8.55
C GLU A 425 11.71 6.35 9.17
N VAL A 426 10.71 7.17 8.84
CA VAL A 426 9.35 7.10 9.39
C VAL A 426 8.38 6.85 8.25
N ALA A 427 7.59 5.78 8.37
CA ALA A 427 6.43 5.53 7.54
C ALA A 427 5.17 5.96 8.32
N TYR A 428 4.46 6.95 7.81
CA TYR A 428 3.25 7.45 8.46
C TYR A 428 2.17 7.76 7.44
N ARG A 429 0.99 8.11 7.93
CA ARG A 429 -0.06 8.70 7.12
C ARG A 429 -0.84 9.73 7.93
N CYS A 430 -1.69 10.46 7.23
CA CYS A 430 -2.67 11.35 7.82
C CYS A 430 -4.04 10.68 7.78
N GLN A 431 -4.76 10.71 8.90
CA GLN A 431 -6.11 10.19 9.01
C GLN A 431 -7.02 11.24 9.66
N PHE A 432 -8.31 11.21 9.35
CA PHE A 432 -9.27 12.08 10.04
C PHE A 432 -9.44 11.60 11.46
N ARG A 433 -9.55 12.56 12.38
CA ARG A 433 -9.85 12.32 13.79
C ARG A 433 -11.06 13.15 14.17
N ALA A 434 -12.10 12.48 14.65
CA ALA A 434 -13.30 13.11 15.15
C ALA A 434 -13.50 12.74 16.62
N ILE A 435 -13.94 13.69 17.43
CA ILE A 435 -14.22 13.50 18.85
C ILE A 435 -15.64 13.95 19.11
N ALA A 436 -16.38 13.17 19.89
CA ALA A 436 -17.65 13.56 20.47
C ALA A 436 -17.64 13.27 21.97
N CYS A 437 -18.00 14.26 22.78
CA CYS A 437 -18.15 14.07 24.22
C CYS A 437 -19.33 13.14 24.52
N GLU A 438 -19.31 12.50 25.69
CA GLU A 438 -20.43 11.66 26.14
C GLU A 438 -21.77 12.44 26.05
N HIS A 439 -22.77 11.77 25.48
CA HIS A 439 -24.08 12.26 25.04
C HIS A 439 -24.12 13.12 23.76
N SER A 440 -22.99 13.37 23.11
CA SER A 440 -22.94 14.08 21.82
C SER A 440 -22.85 13.12 20.63
N MET A 441 -23.16 13.63 19.42
CA MET A 441 -22.96 12.89 18.18
C MET A 441 -21.59 13.19 17.59
N VAL A 442 -20.89 12.14 17.15
CA VAL A 442 -19.75 12.30 16.24
C VAL A 442 -20.26 12.33 14.81
N TYR A 443 -19.79 13.30 14.03
CA TYR A 443 -20.12 13.44 12.62
C TYR A 443 -18.90 13.09 11.79
N LEU A 444 -19.02 12.04 10.97
CA LEU A 444 -17.99 11.61 10.05
C LEU A 444 -18.46 11.93 8.64
N HIS A 445 -17.60 12.55 7.86
CA HIS A 445 -17.91 12.95 6.50
C HIS A 445 -16.73 12.74 5.57
N CYS A 446 -17.04 12.38 4.35
CA CYS A 446 -16.14 12.26 3.21
C CYS A 446 -16.67 13.07 2.04
N ASP A 447 -15.74 13.65 1.28
CA ASP A 447 -16.03 14.38 0.05
C ASP A 447 -16.74 13.47 -0.97
N GLU A 448 -17.31 14.07 -2.00
CA GLU A 448 -18.01 13.37 -3.08
C GLU A 448 -17.15 12.26 -3.73
N GLY A 449 -17.77 11.11 -4.01
CA GLY A 449 -17.11 9.92 -4.56
C GLY A 449 -16.27 9.12 -3.55
N LYS A 450 -16.35 9.42 -2.24
CA LYS A 450 -15.62 8.70 -1.20
C LYS A 450 -16.54 8.21 -0.07
N VAL A 451 -16.18 7.04 0.47
CA VAL A 451 -16.83 6.40 1.60
C VAL A 451 -15.92 6.33 2.83
N ILE A 452 -16.55 6.34 3.99
CA ILE A 452 -15.90 6.24 5.30
C ILE A 452 -15.35 4.82 5.49
N ASN A 453 -14.15 4.74 6.03
CA ASN A 453 -13.53 3.53 6.55
C ASN A 453 -12.93 3.82 7.93
N ILE A 454 -13.54 3.25 8.97
CA ILE A 454 -13.12 3.35 10.36
C ILE A 454 -11.83 2.55 10.57
N LEU A 455 -10.83 3.23 11.10
CA LEU A 455 -9.49 2.69 11.36
C LEU A 455 -9.34 2.29 12.83
N GLY A 456 -10.01 3.02 13.71
CA GLY A 456 -10.09 2.74 15.13
C GLY A 456 -11.10 3.65 15.78
N ALA A 457 -11.80 3.15 16.78
CA ALA A 457 -12.61 3.96 17.66
C ALA A 457 -12.45 3.48 19.10
N ASP A 458 -12.46 4.43 20.03
CA ASP A 458 -12.40 4.13 21.44
C ASP A 458 -13.31 5.09 22.21
N TYR A 459 -14.10 4.53 23.11
CA TYR A 459 -15.01 5.25 23.99
C TYR A 459 -14.49 5.17 25.42
N GLY A 460 -14.18 6.31 26.02
CA GLY A 460 -13.52 6.36 27.32
C GLY A 460 -12.93 7.74 27.62
N ARG A 461 -11.82 7.79 28.35
CA ARG A 461 -11.02 8.98 28.61
C ARG A 461 -9.54 8.61 28.69
N ARG A 462 -8.73 9.22 27.83
CA ARG A 462 -7.26 9.06 27.78
C ARG A 462 -6.47 10.30 28.20
N ASP A 463 -7.15 11.41 28.46
CA ASP A 463 -6.54 12.66 28.85
C ASP A 463 -7.51 13.55 29.66
N LYS A 464 -6.96 14.55 30.35
CA LYS A 464 -7.71 15.45 31.23
C LYS A 464 -8.32 16.66 30.52
N THR A 465 -8.04 16.87 29.23
CA THR A 465 -8.34 18.13 28.52
C THR A 465 -9.42 17.99 27.46
N THR A 466 -9.56 16.81 26.86
CA THR A 466 -10.59 16.49 25.88
C THR A 466 -11.92 16.39 26.60
N CYS A 467 -12.93 17.14 26.12
CA CYS A 467 -14.26 17.16 26.71
C CYS A 467 -14.25 17.46 28.23
N SER A 468 -13.43 18.43 28.66
CA SER A 468 -13.29 18.81 30.08
C SER A 468 -13.89 20.17 30.44
N PHE A 469 -14.40 20.92 29.45
CA PHE A 469 -15.01 22.23 29.68
C PHE A 469 -16.17 22.10 30.68
N GLU A 470 -16.09 22.88 31.76
CA GLU A 470 -17.07 22.91 32.87
C GLU A 470 -17.30 21.58 33.58
N ARG A 471 -16.37 20.61 33.46
CA ARG A 471 -16.47 19.32 34.15
C ARG A 471 -15.78 19.33 35.51
N PRO A 472 -16.39 18.71 36.55
CA PRO A 472 -15.72 18.52 37.83
C PRO A 472 -14.39 17.79 37.68
N ALA A 473 -13.39 18.18 38.47
CA ALA A 473 -12.06 17.56 38.42
C ALA A 473 -12.13 16.03 38.63
N SER A 474 -13.04 15.56 39.49
CA SER A 474 -13.28 14.14 39.77
C SER A 474 -13.67 13.34 38.51
N GLU A 475 -14.44 13.92 37.58
CA GLU A 475 -14.91 13.24 36.37
C GLU A 475 -13.85 13.14 35.27
N VAL A 476 -12.77 13.93 35.35
CA VAL A 476 -11.70 13.99 34.33
C VAL A 476 -10.36 13.40 34.80
N GLN A 477 -10.24 12.97 36.07
CA GLN A 477 -8.98 12.42 36.59
C GLN A 477 -8.60 11.08 35.97
N ASN A 478 -9.59 10.21 35.74
CA ASN A 478 -9.35 8.85 35.25
C ASN A 478 -9.05 8.87 33.75
N VAL A 479 -7.76 8.87 33.41
CA VAL A 479 -7.25 8.85 32.03
C VAL A 479 -6.86 7.44 31.56
N HIS A 480 -7.08 6.42 32.38
CA HIS A 480 -6.88 5.02 32.04
C HIS A 480 -8.22 4.33 31.79
N CYS A 481 -9.13 5.06 31.16
CA CYS A 481 -10.43 4.56 30.78
C CYS A 481 -10.50 4.41 29.27
N SER A 482 -10.57 3.18 28.77
CA SER A 482 -10.54 2.91 27.33
C SER A 482 -11.42 1.71 27.02
N ARG A 483 -12.30 1.85 26.03
CA ARG A 483 -13.06 0.73 25.47
C ARG A 483 -12.93 0.75 23.95
N PRO A 484 -12.19 -0.20 23.36
CA PRO A 484 -12.14 -0.34 21.91
C PRO A 484 -13.54 -0.60 21.36
N THR A 485 -14.01 0.29 20.49
CA THR A 485 -15.39 0.30 19.95
C THR A 485 -15.42 0.39 18.42
N SER A 486 -14.29 0.07 17.79
CA SER A 486 -14.11 0.14 16.33
C SER A 486 -15.17 -0.64 15.56
N SER A 487 -15.58 -1.83 16.03
CA SER A 487 -16.55 -2.67 15.32
C SER A 487 -17.96 -2.07 15.33
N GLN A 488 -18.40 -1.48 16.45
CA GLN A 488 -19.70 -0.83 16.55
C GLN A 488 -19.78 0.42 15.65
N VAL A 489 -18.73 1.25 15.67
CA VAL A 489 -18.66 2.45 14.82
C VAL A 489 -18.51 2.04 13.35
N ALA A 490 -17.67 1.05 13.04
CA ALA A 490 -17.49 0.52 11.67
C ALA A 490 -18.80 -0.05 11.10
N GLY A 491 -19.53 -0.86 11.85
CA GLY A 491 -20.81 -1.41 11.42
C GLY A 491 -21.85 -0.35 11.08
N SER A 492 -21.75 0.83 11.70
CA SER A 492 -22.66 1.94 11.46
C SER A 492 -22.20 2.87 10.33
N CYS A 493 -20.89 2.99 10.11
CA CYS A 493 -20.29 4.05 9.30
C CYS A 493 -19.52 3.59 8.06
N ASN A 494 -18.97 2.38 8.02
CA ASN A 494 -18.18 1.93 6.89
C ASN A 494 -19.03 1.87 5.61
N GLY A 495 -18.45 2.29 4.48
CA GLY A 495 -19.12 2.28 3.18
C GLY A 495 -20.12 3.42 2.97
N LYS A 496 -20.27 4.36 3.92
CA LYS A 496 -21.15 5.53 3.77
C LYS A 496 -20.34 6.79 3.48
N ARG A 497 -20.87 7.73 2.70
CA ARG A 497 -20.27 9.06 2.51
C ARG A 497 -20.31 9.92 3.77
N SER A 498 -21.37 9.77 4.56
CA SER A 498 -21.53 10.45 5.85
C SER A 498 -22.14 9.51 6.88
N CYS A 499 -21.71 9.65 8.13
CA CYS A 499 -22.20 8.85 9.24
C CYS A 499 -22.31 9.70 10.50
N ARG A 500 -23.28 9.34 11.35
CA ARG A 500 -23.41 9.85 12.72
C ARG A 500 -23.42 8.69 13.70
N ALA A 501 -22.70 8.83 14.81
CA ALA A 501 -22.74 7.86 15.91
C ALA A 501 -22.84 8.61 17.24
N VAL A 502 -23.66 8.12 18.16
CA VAL A 502 -23.86 8.73 19.48
C VAL A 502 -22.80 8.20 20.44
N ALA A 503 -22.04 9.09 21.08
CA ALA A 503 -21.11 8.76 22.15
C ALA A 503 -21.88 8.48 23.45
N SER A 504 -22.26 7.22 23.72
CA SER A 504 -23.07 6.90 24.92
C SER A 504 -22.86 5.49 25.46
N ASN A 505 -23.12 5.33 26.76
CA ASN A 505 -23.01 4.06 27.48
C ASN A 505 -24.04 3.03 26.99
N SER A 506 -25.17 3.46 26.44
CA SER A 506 -26.16 2.56 25.84
C SER A 506 -25.68 1.90 24.55
N VAL A 507 -24.74 2.54 23.82
CA VAL A 507 -24.19 2.01 22.56
C VAL A 507 -22.92 1.21 22.81
N PHE A 508 -22.04 1.70 23.68
CA PHE A 508 -20.70 1.14 23.86
C PHE A 508 -20.50 0.39 25.17
N GLY A 509 -21.45 0.48 26.11
CA GLY A 509 -21.27 0.11 27.50
C GLY A 509 -20.41 1.14 28.27
N ASP A 510 -20.46 1.11 29.59
CA ASP A 510 -19.64 2.00 30.43
C ASP A 510 -18.31 1.32 30.82
N PRO A 511 -17.15 1.80 30.33
CA PRO A 511 -15.85 1.29 30.76
C PRO A 511 -15.37 1.82 32.11
N CYS A 512 -15.92 2.94 32.60
CA CYS A 512 -15.44 3.56 33.82
C CYS A 512 -16.54 4.45 34.45
N TYR A 513 -17.18 3.90 35.48
CA TYR A 513 -18.20 4.62 36.24
C TYR A 513 -17.67 5.94 36.80
N SER A 514 -18.52 6.96 36.82
CA SER A 514 -18.23 8.33 37.33
C SER A 514 -17.11 9.10 36.61
N THR A 515 -16.61 8.58 35.49
CA THR A 515 -15.70 9.30 34.60
C THR A 515 -16.49 9.80 33.40
N TYR A 516 -16.41 11.10 33.10
CA TYR A 516 -17.05 11.66 31.91
C TYR A 516 -16.25 11.24 30.68
N LYS A 517 -16.87 10.62 29.68
CA LYS A 517 -16.17 9.99 28.56
C LYS A 517 -16.25 10.82 27.28
N TYR A 518 -15.51 10.38 26.28
CA TYR A 518 -15.62 10.83 24.90
C TYR A 518 -15.37 9.65 23.95
N LEU A 519 -16.03 9.71 22.80
CA LEU A 519 -15.74 8.84 21.67
C LEU A 519 -14.68 9.53 20.81
N GLU A 520 -13.53 8.88 20.63
CA GLU A 520 -12.53 9.28 19.64
C GLU A 520 -12.56 8.30 18.48
N VAL A 521 -12.79 8.81 17.26
CA VAL A 521 -12.85 8.03 16.02
C VAL A 521 -11.74 8.46 15.08
N ALA A 522 -10.91 7.50 14.70
CA ALA A 522 -9.99 7.60 13.59
C ALA A 522 -10.61 6.95 12.35
N TYR A 523 -10.72 7.72 11.26
CA TYR A 523 -11.25 7.22 10.00
C TYR A 523 -10.51 7.77 8.78
N ARG A 524 -10.74 7.15 7.63
CA ARG A 524 -10.34 7.69 6.33
C ARG A 524 -11.50 7.71 5.37
N CYS A 525 -11.34 8.50 4.33
CA CYS A 525 -12.18 8.49 3.15
C CYS A 525 -11.45 7.71 2.06
N GLN A 526 -12.08 6.67 1.53
CA GLN A 526 -11.59 5.88 0.40
C GLN A 526 -12.59 6.01 -0.74
N CYS A 527 -12.16 5.91 -1.99
CA CYS A 527 -13.09 5.91 -3.11
C CYS A 527 -14.10 4.76 -2.95
N GLU A 528 -15.35 5.04 -3.30
CA GLU A 528 -16.44 4.05 -3.30
C GLU A 528 -16.17 2.90 -4.28
#